data_AF-A0A1L5FBI5-F1
#
_entry.id   AF-A0A1L5FBI5-F1
#
_cell.length_a   1.000
_cell.length_b   1.000
_cell.length_c   1.000
_cell.angle_alpha   90.00
_cell.angle_beta   90.00
_cell.angle_gamma   90.00
#
_symmetry.space_group_name_H-M   'P 1'
#
loop_
_entity.id
_entity.type
_entity.pdbx_description
1 polymer ?
#
loop_
_entity_poly.entity_id
_entity_poly.type
_entity_poly.pdbx_seq_one_letter_code
_entity_poly.pdbx_strand_id
1 'polypeptide(L)' 'MDEKKLEFTIFCIESLAEKLGISSKEVYKMIKNTNTLDNYIIPCYEPLHSQSKKYIVEDLIEVLRERGALN' A
#
# COMPACT_ATOMS: atom_id res chain seq x y z
N MET A 1 0.49 8.88 -14.17
CA MET A 1 0.83 8.92 -12.73
C MET A 1 2.14 9.66 -12.61
N ASP A 2 2.24 10.58 -11.65
CA ASP A 2 3.49 11.31 -11.34
C ASP A 2 4.60 10.31 -10.93
N GLU A 3 5.86 10.59 -11.28
CA GLU A 3 7.01 9.72 -11.01
C GLU A 3 7.16 9.43 -9.51
N LYS A 4 6.97 10.44 -8.65
CA LYS A 4 7.06 10.26 -7.19
C LYS A 4 5.96 9.36 -6.65
N LYS A 5 4.76 9.44 -7.23
CA LYS A 5 3.63 8.57 -6.86
C LYS A 5 3.86 7.13 -7.33
N LEU A 6 4.53 6.94 -8.46
CA LEU A 6 4.95 5.62 -8.92
C LEU A 6 5.97 5.00 -7.96
N GLU A 7 7.04 5.73 -7.64
CA GLU A 7 8.07 5.29 -6.69
C GLU A 7 7.46 4.96 -5.32
N PHE A 8 6.58 5.83 -4.83
CA PHE A 8 5.88 5.60 -3.56
C PHE A 8 4.97 4.38 -3.59
N THR A 9 4.27 4.15 -4.70
CA THR A 9 3.43 2.95 -4.86
C THR A 9 4.28 1.69 -4.83
N ILE A 10 5.43 1.69 -5.53
CA ILE A 10 6.38 0.58 -5.52
C ILE A 10 6.89 0.35 -4.08
N PHE A 11 7.29 1.41 -3.39
CA PHE A 11 7.71 1.35 -1.99
C PHE A 11 6.65 0.72 -1.08
N CYS A 12 5.38 1.09 -1.22
CA CYS A 12 4.28 0.52 -0.43
C CYS A 12 4.13 -0.98 -0.70
N ILE A 13 4.17 -1.39 -1.96
CA ILE A 13 4.04 -2.79 -2.36
C ILE A 13 5.18 -3.63 -1.78
N GLU A 14 6.43 -3.21 -1.95
CA GLU A 14 7.60 -3.93 -1.44
C GLU A 14 7.61 -3.99 0.09
N SER A 15 7.26 -2.89 0.76
CA SER A 15 7.23 -2.84 2.23
C SER A 15 6.13 -3.73 2.82
N LEU A 16 4.97 -3.82 2.17
CA LEU A 16 3.90 -4.75 2.54
C LEU A 16 4.30 -6.20 2.27
N ALA A 17 4.97 -6.48 1.14
CA ALA A 17 5.45 -7.81 0.80
C ALA A 17 6.42 -8.33 1.87
N GLU A 18 7.39 -7.51 2.26
CA GLU A 18 8.32 -7.79 3.36
C GLU A 18 7.58 -8.04 4.68
N LYS A 19 6.61 -7.21 5.03
CA LYS A 19 5.88 -7.31 6.30
C LYS A 19 4.96 -8.53 6.38
N LEU A 20 4.31 -8.88 5.28
CA LEU A 20 3.34 -9.99 5.20
C LEU A 20 4.00 -11.33 4.85
N GLY A 21 5.26 -11.33 4.41
CA GLY A 21 5.97 -12.54 3.99
C GLY A 21 5.43 -13.16 2.71
N ILE A 22 4.86 -12.34 1.82
CA ILE A 22 4.29 -12.77 0.53
C ILE A 22 4.96 -12.01 -0.63
N SER A 23 4.71 -12.41 -1.87
CA SER A 23 5.33 -11.75 -3.02
C SER A 23 4.73 -10.37 -3.31
N SER A 24 5.54 -9.44 -3.83
CA SER A 24 5.09 -8.12 -4.31
C SER A 24 3.97 -8.23 -5.36
N LYS A 25 3.95 -9.33 -6.14
CA LYS A 25 2.88 -9.63 -7.10
C LYS A 25 1.55 -9.92 -6.42
N GLU A 26 1.56 -10.64 -5.30
CA GLU A 26 0.35 -10.91 -4.50
C GLU A 26 -0.15 -9.65 -3.82
N VAL A 27 0.75 -8.84 -3.26
CA VAL A 27 0.41 -7.53 -2.69
C VAL A 27 -0.21 -6.61 -3.74
N TYR A 28 0.39 -6.51 -4.93
CA TYR A 28 -0.15 -5.70 -6.01
C TYR A 28 -1.57 -6.15 -6.41
N LYS A 29 -1.79 -7.46 -6.56
CA LYS A 29 -3.14 -8.00 -6.83
C LYS A 29 -4.13 -7.63 -5.73
N MET A 30 -3.72 -7.73 -4.46
CA MET A 30 -4.55 -7.43 -3.31
C MET A 30 -4.95 -5.95 -3.27
N ILE A 31 -3.97 -5.06 -3.44
CA ILE A 31 -4.18 -3.61 -3.50
C ILE A 31 -5.08 -3.23 -4.68
N LYS A 32 -4.89 -3.86 -5.86
CA LYS A 32 -5.71 -3.61 -7.04
C LYS A 32 -7.15 -4.09 -6.87
N ASN A 33 -7.35 -5.31 -6.36
CA ASN A 33 -8.68 -5.90 -6.19
C ASN A 33 -9.52 -5.18 -5.12
N THR A 34 -8.87 -4.53 -4.17
CA THR A 34 -9.53 -3.72 -3.14
C THR A 34 -9.71 -2.25 -3.53
N ASN A 35 -9.30 -1.84 -4.75
CA ASN A 35 -9.21 -0.43 -5.16
C ASN A 35 -8.38 0.43 -4.19
N THR A 36 -7.44 -0.17 -3.45
CA THR A 36 -6.61 0.54 -2.45
C THR A 36 -5.59 1.43 -3.15
N LEU A 37 -5.14 1.07 -4.36
CA LEU A 37 -4.26 1.92 -5.16
C LEU A 37 -4.93 3.25 -5.49
N ASP A 38 -6.07 3.19 -6.17
CA ASP A 38 -6.73 4.36 -6.75
C ASP A 38 -7.53 5.16 -5.72
N ASN A 39 -8.07 4.51 -4.67
CA ASN A 39 -8.90 5.17 -3.67
C ASN A 39 -8.17 5.47 -2.35
N TYR A 40 -6.90 5.09 -2.20
CA TYR A 40 -6.16 5.34 -0.95
C TYR A 40 -4.70 5.75 -1.19
N ILE A 41 -3.86 4.88 -1.75
CA ILE A 41 -2.41 5.14 -1.88
C ILE A 41 -2.12 6.39 -2.73
N ILE A 42 -2.76 6.53 -3.90
CA ILE A 42 -2.54 7.68 -4.79
C ILE A 42 -3.17 8.97 -4.24
N PRO A 43 -4.43 8.97 -3.75
CA PRO A 43 -5.06 10.15 -3.14
C PRO A 43 -4.37 10.62 -1.85
N CYS A 44 -3.93 9.69 -1.00
CA CYS A 44 -3.29 9.98 0.29
C CYS A 44 -1.76 10.10 0.20
N TYR A 45 -1.19 10.26 -1.00
CA TYR A 45 0.26 10.38 -1.18
C TYR A 45 0.87 11.45 -0.29
N GLU A 46 0.35 12.68 -0.31
CA GLU A 46 0.89 13.82 0.47
C GLU A 46 0.98 13.52 1.99
N PRO A 47 -0.10 13.08 2.67
CA PRO A 47 0.00 12.76 4.09
C PRO A 47 0.75 11.47 4.40
N LEU A 48 0.77 10.47 3.50
CA LEU A 48 1.45 9.19 3.77
C LEU A 48 2.96 9.28 3.58
N HIS A 49 3.45 9.96 2.53
CA HIS A 49 4.88 9.99 2.21
C HIS A 49 5.73 10.78 3.24
N SER A 50 5.09 11.57 4.10
CA SER A 50 5.74 12.26 5.23
C SER A 50 5.89 11.38 6.47
N GLN A 51 5.31 10.18 6.49
CA GLN A 51 5.28 9.29 7.65
C GLN A 51 6.45 8.31 7.65
N SER A 52 6.70 7.69 8.81
CA SER A 52 7.65 6.59 8.91
C SER A 52 7.20 5.35 8.12
N LYS A 53 8.15 4.54 7.62
CA LYS A 53 7.85 3.25 6.97
C LYS A 53 6.92 2.38 7.82
N LYS A 54 7.18 2.28 9.13
CA LYS A 54 6.36 1.47 10.05
C LYS A 54 4.91 1.93 10.06
N TYR A 55 4.68 3.23 10.18
CA TYR A 55 3.33 3.80 10.18
C TYR A 55 2.60 3.50 8.87
N ILE A 56 3.23 3.78 7.72
CA ILE A 56 2.62 3.56 6.39
C ILE A 56 2.21 2.10 6.23
N VAL A 57 3.09 1.17 6.63
CA VAL A 57 2.82 -0.27 6.50
C VAL A 57 1.69 -0.72 7.42
N GLU A 58 1.66 -0.25 8.67
CA GLU A 58 0.58 -0.58 9.62
C GLU A 58 -0.77 -0.02 9.15
N ASP A 59 -0.79 1.23 8.68
CA ASP A 59 -1.96 1.90 8.12
C ASP A 59 -2.53 1.16 6.90
N LEU A 60 -1.67 0.78 5.94
CA LEU A 60 -2.10 0.02 4.76
C LEU A 60 -2.60 -1.38 5.10
N ILE A 61 -2.06 -2.03 6.14
CA ILE A 61 -2.59 -3.32 6.62
C ILE A 61 -4.01 -3.15 7.15
N GLU A 62 -4.29 -2.11 7.94
CA GLU A 62 -5.63 -1.82 8.43
C GLU A 62 -6.60 -1.53 7.28
N VAL A 63 -6.21 -0.72 6.30
CA VAL A 63 -7.04 -0.46 5.11
C VAL A 63 -7.35 -1.76 4.35
N LEU A 64 -6.38 -2.65 4.20
CA LEU A 64 -6.59 -3.94 3.54
C LEU A 64 -7.50 -4.88 4.36
N ARG A 65 -7.44 -4.83 5.70
CA ARG A 65 -8.37 -5.55 6.59
C ARG A 65 -9.79 -5.03 6.47
N GLU A 66 -9.98 -3.70 6.55
CA GLU A 66 -11.29 -3.05 6.38
C GLU A 66 -11.92 -3.37 5.02
N ARG A 67 -11.09 -3.56 4.00
CA ARG A 67 -11.51 -3.93 2.64
C ARG A 67 -11.58 -5.45 2.40
N GLY A 68 -11.44 -6.27 3.44
CA GLY A 68 -11.60 -7.73 3.38
C GLY A 68 -10.52 -8.49 2.62
N ALA A 69 -9.35 -7.88 2.42
CA ALA A 69 -8.21 -8.51 1.76
C ALA A 69 -7.29 -9.27 2.73
N LEU A 70 -7.34 -8.94 4.01
CA LEU A 70 -6.55 -9.57 5.07
C LEU A 70 -7.49 -9.95 6.22
N ASN A 71 -7.30 -11.14 6.78
CA ASN A 71 -7.98 -11.64 7.98
C ASN A 71 -7.00 -11.67 9.16
#